data_AF-U4R2J5-F1
#
_entry.id   AF-U4R2J5-F1
#
_cell.length_a   1.000
_cell.length_b   1.000
_cell.length_c   1.000
_cell.angle_alpha   90.00
_cell.angle_beta   90.00
_cell.angle_gamma   90.00
#
_symmetry.space_group_name_H-M   'P 1'
#
loop_
_entity.id
_entity.type
_entity.pdbx_description
1 polymer ?
#
loop_
_entity_poly.entity_id
_entity_poly.type
_entity_poly.pdbx_seq_one_letter_code
_entity_poly.pdbx_strand_id
1 'polypeptide(L)'
;MKQDGKFILMNREELRTYIESLKGAKSFKSIQQHHTASPAYKDVKNNHFALMRSMENYHVSTLKMSEIAQHFSTFPDGTICVGRPLTKDGGGFLSPRNKDSITIENVGNFDSDVMTAEQKQSIILLNALLCKKFNIIPSTSTLIYHCWVQSKSCPGKKFFGGNSKVSAEKYFIPLIKNEIEDLMTYEEALEIVAEKVNTPYSFWLNKKDIDPAFPALIIKIAKSYGGK
;
A
#
# COMPACT_ATOMS: atom_id res chain seq x y z
N MET A 1 15.57 -8.53 5.42
CA MET A 1 14.81 -7.57 6.24
C MET A 1 15.79 -7.02 7.27
N LYS A 2 15.77 -5.72 7.54
CA LYS A 2 16.62 -5.09 8.57
C LYS A 2 15.71 -4.46 9.63
N GLN A 3 16.12 -4.45 10.89
CA GLN A 3 15.33 -3.89 11.98
C GLN A 3 16.19 -2.98 12.87
N ASP A 4 15.61 -1.88 13.33
CA ASP A 4 16.20 -0.96 14.29
C ASP A 4 15.10 -0.45 15.25
N GLY A 5 15.12 -0.96 16.49
CA GLY A 5 14.03 -0.80 17.44
C GLY A 5 12.71 -1.30 16.86
N LYS A 6 11.71 -0.42 16.77
CA LYS A 6 10.39 -0.73 16.19
C LYS A 6 10.32 -0.60 14.66
N PHE A 7 11.34 -0.01 14.03
CA PHE A 7 11.35 0.21 12.59
C PHE A 7 11.87 -1.03 11.87
N ILE A 8 11.14 -1.49 10.86
CA ILE A 8 11.51 -2.67 10.06
C ILE A 8 11.59 -2.25 8.60
N LEU A 9 12.78 -2.33 8.02
CA LEU A 9 13.06 -2.01 6.62
C LEU A 9 13.07 -3.30 5.78
N MET A 10 12.33 -3.27 4.67
CA MET A 10 12.05 -4.40 3.81
C MET A 10 12.22 -4.04 2.34
N ASN A 11 12.60 -5.03 1.52
CA ASN A 11 12.35 -4.98 0.09
C ASN A 11 10.88 -5.41 -0.23
N ARG A 12 10.52 -5.45 -1.52
CA ARG A 12 9.16 -5.82 -1.95
C ARG A 12 8.77 -7.28 -1.66
N GLU A 13 9.70 -8.22 -1.73
CA GLU A 13 9.43 -9.63 -1.43
C GLU A 13 9.18 -9.83 0.07
N GLU A 14 10.05 -9.24 0.89
CA GLU A 14 9.92 -9.25 2.35
C GLU A 14 8.64 -8.56 2.81
N LEU A 15 8.21 -7.49 2.11
CA LEU A 15 6.94 -6.83 2.36
C LEU A 15 5.75 -7.78 2.15
N ARG A 16 5.74 -8.58 1.09
CA ARG A 16 4.66 -9.57 0.85
C ARG A 16 4.53 -10.51 2.04
N THR A 17 5.64 -11.15 2.41
CA THR A 17 5.69 -12.07 3.56
C THR A 17 5.27 -11.39 4.86
N TYR A 18 5.71 -10.14 5.07
CA TYR A 18 5.33 -9.36 6.24
C TYR A 18 3.80 -9.12 6.30
N ILE A 19 3.18 -8.64 5.22
CA ILE A 19 1.73 -8.37 5.19
C ILE A 19 0.89 -9.65 5.33
N GLU A 20 1.29 -10.73 4.65
CA GLU A 20 0.62 -12.03 4.74
C GLU A 20 0.62 -12.56 6.17
N SER A 21 1.79 -12.48 6.84
CA SER A 21 1.98 -12.95 8.21
C SER A 21 1.45 -12.00 9.30
N LEU A 22 0.95 -10.81 8.95
CA LEU A 22 0.40 -9.86 9.93
C LEU A 22 -0.69 -10.50 10.79
N LYS A 23 -0.49 -10.43 12.12
CA LYS A 23 -1.42 -10.82 13.17
C LYS A 23 -1.66 -9.62 14.10
N GLY A 24 -2.85 -9.55 14.69
CA GLY A 24 -3.17 -8.53 15.71
C GLY A 24 -3.36 -7.10 15.18
N ALA A 25 -3.35 -6.88 13.87
CA ALA A 25 -3.76 -5.60 13.29
C ALA A 25 -5.27 -5.38 13.52
N LYS A 26 -5.68 -4.13 13.74
CA LYS A 26 -7.11 -3.79 13.74
C LYS A 26 -7.65 -3.74 12.31
N SER A 27 -8.97 -3.65 12.16
CA SER A 27 -9.59 -3.42 10.85
C SER A 27 -9.39 -1.97 10.40
N PHE A 28 -9.15 -1.80 9.10
CA PHE A 28 -9.00 -0.50 8.45
C PHE A 28 -10.00 -0.37 7.29
N LYS A 29 -10.41 0.86 7.00
CA LYS A 29 -11.39 1.21 5.96
C LYS A 29 -10.80 2.08 4.86
N SER A 30 -9.66 2.70 5.11
CA SER A 30 -9.00 3.60 4.16
C SER A 30 -7.48 3.62 4.34
N ILE A 31 -6.80 4.09 3.31
CA ILE A 31 -5.35 4.31 3.28
C ILE A 31 -5.12 5.77 2.86
N GLN A 32 -4.41 6.50 3.68
CA GLN A 32 -4.01 7.87 3.44
C GLN A 32 -2.70 7.89 2.66
N GLN A 33 -2.66 8.63 1.54
CA GLN A 33 -1.45 8.84 0.75
C GLN A 33 -0.84 10.19 1.09
N HIS A 34 0.43 10.15 1.49
CA HIS A 34 1.21 11.34 1.81
C HIS A 34 2.56 11.34 1.12
N HIS A 35 3.16 12.51 1.07
CA HIS A 35 4.59 12.66 0.85
C HIS A 35 5.18 13.34 2.07
N THR A 36 6.46 13.12 2.31
CA THR A 36 7.10 13.74 3.46
C THR A 36 7.33 15.24 3.25
N ALA A 37 7.54 15.68 1.99
CA ALA A 37 8.07 16.99 1.57
C ALA A 37 9.48 17.30 2.11
N SER A 38 9.73 16.97 3.38
CA SER A 38 11.02 16.92 4.05
C SER A 38 10.97 15.78 5.07
N PRO A 39 11.82 14.74 5.00
CA PRO A 39 12.93 14.59 4.06
C PRO A 39 12.49 14.45 2.60
N ALA A 40 13.25 15.02 1.66
CA ALA A 40 13.07 14.83 0.22
C ALA A 40 14.14 13.89 -0.34
N TYR A 41 14.15 13.62 -1.64
CA TYR A 41 15.12 12.70 -2.26
C TYR A 41 16.58 13.07 -1.95
N LYS A 42 16.92 14.36 -1.92
CA LYS A 42 18.26 14.86 -1.59
C LYS A 42 18.76 14.46 -0.18
N ASP A 43 17.85 14.11 0.73
CA ASP A 43 18.14 13.76 2.12
C ASP A 43 18.34 12.24 2.29
N VAL A 44 18.05 11.45 1.25
CA VAL A 44 18.19 9.99 1.25
C VAL A 44 19.61 9.60 0.85
N LYS A 45 20.37 9.07 1.81
CA LYS A 45 21.79 8.71 1.68
C LYS A 45 22.09 7.37 2.36
N ASN A 46 21.30 6.33 2.05
CA ASN A 46 21.34 5.02 2.73
C ASN A 46 21.15 5.13 4.27
N ASN A 47 20.32 6.08 4.70
CA ASN A 47 20.12 6.49 6.09
C ASN A 47 18.66 6.26 6.55
N HIS A 48 17.98 5.26 6.01
CA HIS A 48 16.53 5.03 6.18
C HIS A 48 16.08 5.08 7.64
N PHE A 49 16.73 4.34 8.54
CA PHE A 49 16.37 4.34 9.96
C PHE A 49 16.62 5.70 10.65
N ALA A 50 17.65 6.43 10.24
CA ALA A 50 17.90 7.79 10.75
C ALA A 50 16.80 8.76 10.30
N LEU A 51 16.32 8.65 9.06
CA LEU A 51 15.19 9.41 8.57
C LEU A 51 13.89 9.05 9.32
N MET A 52 13.63 7.77 9.56
CA MET A 52 12.46 7.32 10.35
C MET A 52 12.48 7.88 11.78
N ARG A 53 13.63 7.81 12.47
CA ARG A 53 13.79 8.44 13.79
C ARG A 53 13.62 9.94 13.76
N SER A 54 14.17 10.63 12.76
CA SER A 54 14.04 12.07 12.62
C SER A 54 12.57 12.49 12.44
N MET A 55 11.83 11.79 11.58
CA MET A 55 10.40 12.00 11.39
C MET A 55 9.61 11.73 12.68
N GLU A 56 9.89 10.65 13.38
CA GLU A 56 9.29 10.37 14.69
C GLU A 56 9.57 11.48 15.71
N ASN A 57 10.83 11.89 15.84
CA ASN A 57 11.24 12.93 16.78
C ASN A 57 10.52 14.25 16.50
N TYR A 58 10.33 14.61 15.23
CA TYR A 58 9.55 15.78 14.84
C TYR A 58 8.07 15.62 15.21
N HIS A 59 7.45 14.48 14.89
CA HIS A 59 6.06 14.21 15.25
C HIS A 59 5.81 14.27 16.76
N VAL A 60 6.71 13.73 17.57
CA VAL A 60 6.59 13.73 19.03
C VAL A 60 6.91 15.10 19.62
N SER A 61 8.07 15.67 19.29
CA SER A 61 8.59 16.86 19.95
C SER A 61 7.89 18.13 19.50
N THR A 62 7.55 18.21 18.21
CA THR A 62 6.96 19.41 17.59
C THR A 62 5.45 19.29 17.48
N LEU A 63 4.94 18.19 16.91
CA LEU A 63 3.50 18.01 16.68
C LEU A 63 2.75 17.43 17.89
N LYS A 64 3.46 17.12 18.99
CA LYS A 64 2.89 16.55 20.23
C LYS A 64 2.11 15.26 20.01
N MET A 65 2.50 14.49 19.00
CA MET A 65 1.97 13.16 18.76
C MET A 65 2.63 12.16 19.72
N SER A 66 1.97 11.02 19.96
CA SER A 66 2.55 9.97 20.81
C SER A 66 3.70 9.20 20.14
N GLU A 67 3.73 9.20 18.81
CA GLU A 67 4.73 8.54 17.97
C GLU A 67 4.61 9.02 16.53
N ILE A 68 5.46 8.48 15.65
CA ILE A 68 5.42 8.73 14.20
C ILE A 68 4.00 8.61 13.60
N ALA A 69 3.67 9.44 12.61
CA ALA A 69 2.33 9.51 12.02
C ALA A 69 1.96 8.29 11.17
N GLN A 70 2.92 7.81 10.38
CA GLN A 70 2.70 6.79 9.37
C GLN A 70 2.95 5.37 9.86
N HIS A 71 2.19 4.44 9.31
CA HIS A 71 2.42 3.01 9.48
C HIS A 71 3.54 2.52 8.57
N PHE A 72 3.63 3.08 7.37
CA PHE A 72 4.62 2.71 6.37
C PHE A 72 5.25 3.95 5.74
N SER A 73 6.54 3.85 5.45
CA SER A 73 7.25 4.80 4.59
C SER A 73 7.86 4.07 3.39
N THR A 74 7.69 4.61 2.19
CA THR A 74 8.37 4.11 0.98
C THR A 74 9.55 5.00 0.63
N PHE A 75 10.63 4.44 0.10
CA PHE A 75 11.86 5.16 -0.22
C PHE A 75 12.19 5.13 -1.72
N PRO A 76 13.02 6.07 -2.21
CA PRO A 76 13.37 6.17 -3.64
C PRO A 76 14.05 4.91 -4.22
N ASP A 77 14.68 4.11 -3.37
CA ASP A 77 15.34 2.85 -3.74
C ASP A 77 14.39 1.64 -3.77
N GLY A 78 13.09 1.86 -3.54
CA GLY A 78 12.08 0.80 -3.53
C GLY A 78 11.99 0.04 -2.21
N THR A 79 12.71 0.44 -1.17
CA THR A 79 12.52 -0.14 0.16
C THR A 79 11.30 0.46 0.87
N ILE A 80 10.74 -0.30 1.80
CA ILE A 80 9.59 0.07 2.62
C ILE A 80 9.96 -0.11 4.09
N CYS A 81 9.68 0.89 4.93
CA CYS A 81 9.89 0.80 6.37
C CYS A 81 8.56 0.86 7.13
N VAL A 82 8.38 -0.05 8.09
CA VAL A 82 7.28 0.01 9.08
C VAL A 82 7.60 1.06 10.15
N GLY A 83 6.59 1.76 10.64
CA GLY A 83 6.66 2.76 11.71
C GLY A 83 5.59 2.55 12.78
N ARG A 84 4.51 3.33 12.72
CA ARG A 84 3.37 3.24 13.65
C ARG A 84 2.75 1.83 13.62
N PRO A 85 2.40 1.24 14.78
CA PRO A 85 1.82 -0.09 14.81
C PRO A 85 0.40 -0.12 14.23
N LEU A 86 0.07 -1.17 13.49
CA LEU A 86 -1.27 -1.43 12.92
C LEU A 86 -2.33 -1.80 13.97
N THR A 87 -2.03 -1.68 15.26
CA THR A 87 -3.01 -1.72 16.36
C THR A 87 -3.64 -0.35 16.62
N LYS A 88 -3.16 0.70 15.94
CA LYS A 88 -3.60 2.09 16.10
C LYS A 88 -4.13 2.66 14.78
N ASP A 89 -4.85 3.77 14.89
CA ASP A 89 -5.25 4.59 13.74
C ASP A 89 -4.05 5.38 13.18
N GLY A 90 -4.15 5.80 11.92
CA GLY A 90 -3.17 6.66 11.26
C GLY A 90 -2.97 8.01 11.96
N GLY A 91 -1.90 8.72 11.59
CA GLY A 91 -1.58 10.03 12.15
C GLY A 91 -1.50 11.15 11.11
N GLY A 92 -1.71 10.86 9.82
CA GLY A 92 -1.47 11.83 8.74
C GLY A 92 -2.58 12.87 8.55
N PHE A 93 -3.82 12.57 8.95
CA PHE A 93 -4.94 13.52 8.90
C PHE A 93 -5.21 14.16 10.26
N LEU A 94 -6.10 15.15 10.29
CA LEU A 94 -6.65 15.70 11.54
C LEU A 94 -7.76 14.78 12.06
N SER A 95 -7.84 14.64 13.38
CA SER A 95 -8.96 13.96 14.03
C SER A 95 -10.29 14.64 13.65
N PRO A 96 -11.37 13.88 13.37
CA PRO A 96 -11.55 12.43 13.52
C PRO A 96 -11.18 11.61 12.27
N ARG A 97 -10.64 12.20 11.21
CA ARG A 97 -10.45 11.54 9.90
C ARG A 97 -9.36 10.45 9.89
N ASN A 98 -8.58 10.32 10.95
CA ASN A 98 -7.62 9.23 11.12
C ASN A 98 -8.29 7.89 11.48
N LYS A 99 -9.53 7.91 11.97
CA LYS A 99 -10.22 6.70 12.45
C LYS A 99 -10.24 5.62 11.37
N ASP A 100 -9.82 4.41 11.74
CA ASP A 100 -9.79 3.22 10.88
C ASP A 100 -9.02 3.45 9.57
N SER A 101 -7.93 4.23 9.61
CA SER A 101 -7.09 4.49 8.44
C SER A 101 -5.64 4.05 8.62
N ILE A 102 -5.03 3.58 7.54
CA ILE A 102 -3.59 3.36 7.41
C ILE A 102 -2.98 4.64 6.84
N THR A 103 -1.79 5.02 7.26
CA THR A 103 -1.08 6.21 6.75
C THR A 103 0.20 5.74 6.08
N ILE A 104 0.39 6.07 4.80
CA ILE A 104 1.61 5.83 4.04
C ILE A 104 2.27 7.18 3.75
N GLU A 105 3.51 7.34 4.19
CA GLU A 105 4.35 8.51 3.89
C GLU A 105 5.41 8.15 2.86
N ASN A 106 5.26 8.66 1.65
CA ASN A 106 6.19 8.40 0.56
C ASN A 106 7.35 9.40 0.65
N VAL A 107 8.54 8.93 1.03
CA VAL A 107 9.70 9.79 1.25
C VAL A 107 10.07 10.48 -0.05
N GLY A 108 9.94 11.81 -0.07
CA GLY A 108 10.11 12.66 -1.25
C GLY A 108 9.27 13.94 -1.18
N ASN A 109 9.65 14.91 -2.01
CA ASN A 109 8.85 16.10 -2.28
C ASN A 109 8.28 16.03 -3.70
N PHE A 110 7.21 15.28 -3.93
CA PHE A 110 6.59 15.16 -5.25
C PHE A 110 5.85 16.42 -5.76
N ASP A 111 6.04 17.61 -5.15
CA ASP A 111 5.83 18.87 -5.89
C ASP A 111 6.97 19.15 -6.88
N SER A 112 8.17 18.62 -6.59
CA SER A 112 9.40 18.86 -7.36
C SER A 112 10.12 17.57 -7.79
N ASP A 113 10.32 16.62 -6.88
CA ASP A 113 10.92 15.32 -7.11
C ASP A 113 10.15 14.53 -8.19
N VAL A 114 10.89 13.76 -8.99
CA VAL A 114 10.33 12.81 -9.95
C VAL A 114 10.41 11.43 -9.34
N MET A 115 9.25 10.81 -9.10
CA MET A 115 9.17 9.50 -8.46
C MET A 115 9.97 8.45 -9.24
N THR A 116 10.86 7.72 -8.57
CA THR A 116 11.61 6.63 -9.19
C THR A 116 10.69 5.47 -9.56
N ALA A 117 11.11 4.65 -10.55
CA ALA A 117 10.38 3.43 -10.91
C ALA A 117 10.27 2.46 -9.71
N GLU A 118 11.35 2.33 -8.94
CA GLU A 118 11.40 1.43 -7.78
C GLU A 118 10.45 1.85 -6.66
N GLN A 119 10.40 3.14 -6.32
CA GLN A 119 9.45 3.64 -5.34
C GLN A 119 8.01 3.52 -5.85
N LYS A 120 7.76 3.85 -7.13
CA LYS A 120 6.45 3.71 -7.75
C LYS A 120 5.91 2.29 -7.62
N GLN A 121 6.70 1.28 -7.98
CA GLN A 121 6.32 -0.13 -7.85
C GLN A 121 6.04 -0.51 -6.39
N SER A 122 6.83 -0.01 -5.46
CA SER A 122 6.66 -0.29 -4.03
C SER A 122 5.39 0.33 -3.46
N ILE A 123 5.03 1.54 -3.90
CA ILE A 123 3.77 2.20 -3.53
C ILE A 123 2.57 1.40 -4.05
N ILE A 124 2.63 0.96 -5.31
CA ILE A 124 1.56 0.16 -5.93
C ILE A 124 1.37 -1.14 -5.14
N LEU A 125 2.46 -1.90 -4.97
CA LEU A 125 2.45 -3.17 -4.27
C LEU A 125 1.95 -3.04 -2.82
N LEU A 126 2.46 -2.06 -2.08
CA LEU A 126 2.06 -1.83 -0.69
C LEU A 126 0.56 -1.54 -0.58
N ASN A 127 0.03 -0.66 -1.44
CA ASN A 127 -1.41 -0.37 -1.45
C ASN A 127 -2.24 -1.59 -1.83
N ALA A 128 -1.84 -2.36 -2.85
CA ALA A 128 -2.54 -3.57 -3.26
C ALA A 128 -2.58 -4.63 -2.14
N LEU A 129 -1.44 -4.89 -1.49
CA LEU A 129 -1.34 -5.83 -0.37
C LEU A 129 -2.21 -5.41 0.81
N LEU A 130 -2.20 -4.12 1.18
CA LEU A 130 -3.03 -3.61 2.27
C LEU A 130 -4.52 -3.65 1.92
N CYS A 131 -4.88 -3.31 0.68
CA CYS A 131 -6.25 -3.43 0.19
C CYS A 131 -6.76 -4.87 0.28
N LYS A 132 -5.96 -5.85 -0.17
CA LYS A 132 -6.31 -7.27 -0.08
C LYS A 132 -6.39 -7.74 1.38
N LYS A 133 -5.40 -7.39 2.21
CA LYS A 133 -5.35 -7.80 3.63
C LYS A 133 -6.53 -7.29 4.46
N PHE A 134 -7.01 -6.09 4.18
CA PHE A 134 -8.05 -5.43 4.98
C PHE A 134 -9.39 -5.28 4.25
N ASN A 135 -9.57 -5.94 3.10
CA ASN A 135 -10.79 -5.87 2.28
C ASN A 135 -11.19 -4.42 1.91
N ILE A 136 -10.20 -3.58 1.57
CA ILE A 136 -10.41 -2.19 1.15
C ILE A 136 -10.48 -2.15 -0.38
N ILE A 137 -11.64 -1.82 -0.94
CA ILE A 137 -11.82 -1.67 -2.39
C ILE A 137 -11.13 -0.36 -2.85
N PRO A 138 -10.17 -0.40 -3.80
CA PRO A 138 -9.47 0.80 -4.25
C PRO A 138 -10.40 1.81 -4.95
N SER A 139 -10.47 3.03 -4.41
CA SER A 139 -11.20 4.17 -4.98
C SER A 139 -10.66 5.49 -4.41
N THR A 140 -11.13 6.64 -4.91
CA THR A 140 -10.83 7.96 -4.32
C THR A 140 -11.51 8.21 -2.97
N SER A 141 -12.42 7.35 -2.52
CA SER A 141 -13.00 7.39 -1.18
C SER A 141 -12.25 6.52 -0.17
N THR A 142 -11.42 5.57 -0.62
CA THR A 142 -10.65 4.67 0.25
C THR A 142 -9.15 4.90 0.20
N LEU A 143 -8.58 5.31 -0.94
CA LEU A 143 -7.17 5.69 -1.11
C LEU A 143 -7.07 7.22 -1.17
N ILE A 144 -7.10 7.86 -0.01
CA ILE A 144 -7.37 9.30 0.13
C ILE A 144 -6.05 10.07 0.12
N TYR A 145 -5.93 11.05 -0.77
CA TYR A 145 -4.81 11.98 -0.75
C TYR A 145 -5.03 13.09 0.29
N HIS A 146 -3.96 13.55 0.92
CA HIS A 146 -4.03 14.55 1.99
C HIS A 146 -4.66 15.88 1.55
N CYS A 147 -4.34 16.35 0.35
CA CYS A 147 -4.88 17.57 -0.24
C CYS A 147 -6.40 17.57 -0.41
N TRP A 148 -7.06 16.40 -0.43
CA TRP A 148 -8.51 16.31 -0.57
C TRP A 148 -9.26 16.55 0.75
N VAL A 149 -8.54 16.48 1.88
CA VAL A 149 -9.11 16.65 3.22
C VAL A 149 -8.56 17.87 3.96
N GLN A 150 -7.42 18.41 3.52
CA GLN A 150 -6.75 19.58 4.09
C GLN A 150 -6.14 20.43 2.99
N SER A 151 -6.10 21.75 3.18
CA SER A 151 -5.51 22.70 2.21
C SER A 151 -3.98 22.59 2.18
N LYS A 152 -3.47 21.56 1.48
CA LYS A 152 -2.05 21.24 1.29
C LYS A 152 -1.81 20.72 -0.13
N SER A 153 -0.56 20.68 -0.58
CA SER A 153 -0.19 20.05 -1.87
C SER A 153 -0.01 18.54 -1.78
N CYS A 154 0.28 18.01 -0.59
CA CYS A 154 0.50 16.60 -0.28
C CYS A 154 -0.58 15.66 -0.89
N PRO A 155 -0.22 14.55 -1.57
CA PRO A 155 1.10 13.95 -1.70
C PRO A 155 2.00 14.56 -2.79
N GLY A 156 1.66 15.75 -3.32
CA GLY A 156 2.48 16.51 -4.25
C GLY A 156 1.94 16.49 -5.69
N LYS A 157 2.13 17.60 -6.41
CA LYS A 157 1.57 17.83 -7.76
C LYS A 157 2.00 16.83 -8.84
N LYS A 158 3.08 16.07 -8.63
CA LYS A 158 3.60 15.05 -9.55
C LYS A 158 3.34 13.62 -9.08
N PHE A 159 2.64 13.43 -7.96
CA PHE A 159 2.33 12.10 -7.43
C PHE A 159 1.35 11.36 -8.36
N PHE A 160 1.82 10.30 -9.05
CA PHE A 160 1.04 9.54 -10.03
C PHE A 160 0.26 10.41 -11.03
N GLY A 161 0.94 11.37 -11.66
CA GLY A 161 0.33 12.23 -12.68
C GLY A 161 -0.58 13.36 -12.14
N GLY A 162 -0.71 13.51 -10.82
CA GLY A 162 -1.34 14.68 -10.20
C GLY A 162 -1.99 14.40 -8.85
N ASN A 163 -2.18 15.45 -8.05
CA ASN A 163 -2.81 15.37 -6.73
C ASN A 163 -4.33 15.65 -6.74
N SER A 164 -4.98 15.62 -7.91
CA SER A 164 -6.45 15.73 -8.00
C SER A 164 -7.13 14.35 -7.92
N LYS A 165 -8.41 14.31 -7.54
CA LYS A 165 -9.20 13.06 -7.60
C LYS A 165 -9.26 12.48 -9.01
N VAL A 166 -9.41 13.34 -10.02
CA VAL A 166 -9.42 12.95 -11.44
C VAL A 166 -8.09 12.32 -11.84
N SER A 167 -6.96 12.90 -11.41
CA SER A 167 -5.64 12.32 -11.65
C SER A 167 -5.50 10.94 -10.99
N ALA A 168 -5.95 10.80 -9.74
CA ALA A 168 -5.90 9.53 -9.04
C ALA A 168 -6.77 8.45 -9.71
N GLU A 169 -8.00 8.78 -10.10
CA GLU A 169 -8.92 7.87 -10.81
C GLU A 169 -8.34 7.40 -12.15
N LYS A 170 -7.60 8.28 -12.84
CA LYS A 170 -7.01 7.97 -14.14
C LYS A 170 -5.69 7.21 -14.03
N TYR A 171 -4.84 7.52 -13.06
CA TYR A 171 -3.43 7.10 -13.08
C TYR A 171 -2.94 6.35 -11.84
N PHE A 172 -3.67 6.39 -10.72
CA PHE A 172 -3.27 5.71 -9.48
C PHE A 172 -4.18 4.51 -9.17
N ILE A 173 -5.50 4.74 -9.06
CA ILE A 173 -6.48 3.70 -8.72
C ILE A 173 -6.41 2.49 -9.67
N PRO A 174 -6.32 2.65 -11.01
CA PRO A 174 -6.23 1.50 -11.91
C PRO A 174 -4.98 0.65 -11.68
N LEU A 175 -3.85 1.28 -11.31
CA LEU A 175 -2.61 0.55 -11.04
C LEU A 175 -2.75 -0.35 -9.80
N ILE A 176 -3.44 0.13 -8.76
CA ILE A 176 -3.67 -0.66 -7.55
C ILE A 176 -4.63 -1.82 -7.84
N LYS A 177 -5.69 -1.58 -8.62
CA LYS A 177 -6.63 -2.64 -9.01
C LYS A 177 -5.94 -3.73 -9.82
N ASN A 178 -5.15 -3.33 -10.83
CA ASN A 178 -4.40 -4.28 -11.64
C ASN A 178 -3.41 -5.08 -10.80
N GLU A 179 -2.68 -4.44 -9.88
CA GLU A 179 -1.77 -5.16 -8.99
C GLU A 179 -2.54 -6.15 -8.11
N ILE A 180 -3.70 -5.80 -7.55
CA ILE A 180 -4.54 -6.74 -6.79
C ILE A 180 -4.92 -7.96 -7.64
N GLU A 181 -5.33 -7.75 -8.89
CA GLU A 181 -5.61 -8.85 -9.82
C GLU A 181 -4.36 -9.70 -10.09
N ASP A 182 -3.18 -9.08 -10.18
CA ASP A 182 -1.90 -9.79 -10.33
C ASP A 182 -1.48 -10.54 -9.06
N LEU A 183 -2.00 -10.15 -7.88
CA LEU A 183 -1.81 -10.87 -6.61
C LEU A 183 -2.84 -12.00 -6.39
N MET A 184 -3.72 -12.26 -7.37
CA MET A 184 -4.72 -13.31 -7.26
C MET A 184 -4.05 -14.67 -7.18
N THR A 185 -4.34 -15.40 -6.11
CA THR A 185 -3.86 -16.77 -5.92
C THR A 185 -4.66 -17.73 -6.79
N TYR A 186 -4.08 -18.91 -7.02
CA TYR A 186 -4.79 -19.98 -7.71
C TYR A 186 -6.09 -20.35 -6.98
N GLU A 187 -6.03 -20.44 -5.66
CA GLU A 187 -7.15 -20.83 -4.82
C GLU A 187 -8.30 -19.80 -4.90
N GLU A 188 -8.01 -18.50 -4.81
CA GLU A 188 -9.00 -17.42 -5.02
C GLU A 188 -9.58 -17.46 -6.44
N ALA A 189 -8.73 -17.65 -7.46
CA ALA A 189 -9.17 -17.76 -8.84
C ALA A 189 -10.09 -18.97 -9.06
N LEU A 190 -9.78 -20.08 -8.41
CA LEU A 190 -10.55 -21.32 -8.48
C LEU A 190 -11.95 -21.16 -7.89
N GLU A 191 -12.09 -20.44 -6.77
CA GLU A 191 -13.38 -20.11 -6.16
C GLU A 191 -14.25 -19.28 -7.12
N ILE A 192 -13.68 -18.25 -7.74
CA ILE A 192 -14.37 -17.40 -8.72
C ILE A 192 -14.85 -18.25 -9.91
N VAL A 193 -13.99 -19.09 -10.47
CA VAL A 193 -14.33 -19.94 -11.61
C VAL A 193 -15.43 -20.94 -11.22
N ALA A 194 -15.28 -21.63 -10.09
CA ALA A 194 -16.25 -22.61 -9.60
C ALA A 194 -17.65 -22.01 -9.42
N GLU A 195 -17.76 -20.81 -8.84
CA GLU A 195 -19.02 -20.06 -8.72
C GLU A 195 -19.62 -19.75 -10.09
N LYS A 196 -18.81 -19.22 -11.03
CA LYS A 196 -19.28 -18.77 -12.34
C LYS A 196 -19.71 -19.89 -13.27
N VAL A 197 -19.04 -21.04 -13.22
CA VAL A 197 -19.36 -22.20 -14.06
C VAL A 197 -20.28 -23.22 -13.38
N ASN A 198 -20.81 -22.89 -12.19
CA ASN A 198 -21.69 -23.72 -11.39
C ASN A 198 -21.19 -25.18 -11.26
N THR A 199 -19.89 -25.33 -10.98
CA THR A 199 -19.22 -26.63 -10.83
C THR A 199 -18.51 -26.66 -9.48
N PRO A 200 -18.56 -27.76 -8.71
CA PRO A 200 -17.96 -27.81 -7.39
C PRO A 200 -16.46 -27.46 -7.40
N TYR A 201 -16.01 -26.67 -6.42
CA TYR A 201 -14.59 -26.34 -6.23
C TYR A 201 -13.70 -27.59 -6.21
N SER A 202 -14.16 -28.66 -5.55
CA SER A 202 -13.45 -29.93 -5.44
C SER A 202 -13.19 -30.61 -6.79
N PHE A 203 -14.05 -30.40 -7.79
CA PHE A 203 -13.86 -30.95 -9.13
C PHE A 203 -12.61 -30.34 -9.79
N TRP A 204 -12.40 -29.04 -9.63
CA TRP A 204 -11.29 -28.33 -10.24
C TRP A 204 -9.99 -28.46 -9.44
N LEU A 205 -10.07 -28.56 -8.11
CA LEU A 205 -8.91 -28.75 -7.24
C LEU A 205 -8.14 -30.04 -7.60
N ASN A 206 -8.87 -31.11 -7.90
CA ASN A 206 -8.30 -32.41 -8.29
C ASN A 206 -7.58 -32.40 -9.65
N LYS A 207 -7.65 -31.28 -10.40
CA LYS A 207 -6.99 -31.12 -11.70
C LYS A 207 -5.70 -30.30 -11.64
N LYS A 208 -5.34 -29.73 -10.48
CA LYS A 208 -4.15 -28.88 -10.30
C LYS A 208 -2.85 -29.55 -10.74
N ASP A 209 -2.74 -30.86 -10.48
CA ASP A 209 -1.52 -31.62 -10.72
C ASP A 209 -1.49 -32.35 -12.08
N ILE A 210 -2.55 -32.20 -12.88
CA ILE A 210 -2.66 -32.83 -14.21
C ILE A 210 -1.85 -32.04 -15.25
N ASP A 211 -1.88 -30.71 -15.15
CA ASP A 211 -1.19 -29.81 -16.09
C ASP A 211 -0.54 -28.65 -15.31
N PRO A 212 0.79 -28.47 -15.39
CA PRO A 212 1.49 -27.37 -14.73
C PRO A 212 1.02 -25.97 -15.19
N ALA A 213 0.39 -25.85 -16.36
CA ALA A 213 -0.19 -24.61 -16.84
C ALA A 213 -1.59 -24.33 -16.25
N PHE A 214 -2.23 -25.32 -15.63
CA PHE A 214 -3.60 -25.20 -15.14
C PHE A 214 -3.79 -24.06 -14.12
N PRO A 215 -2.90 -23.84 -13.13
CA PRO A 215 -3.06 -22.72 -12.22
C PRO A 215 -3.05 -21.35 -12.91
N ALA A 216 -2.14 -21.15 -13.86
CA ALA A 216 -2.05 -19.91 -14.62
C ALA A 216 -3.28 -19.71 -15.51
N LEU A 217 -3.80 -20.78 -16.12
CA LEU A 217 -5.03 -20.73 -16.92
C LEU A 217 -6.25 -20.35 -16.07
N ILE A 218 -6.39 -20.93 -14.88
CA ILE A 218 -7.51 -20.62 -13.97
C ILE A 218 -7.45 -19.16 -13.52
N ILE A 219 -6.28 -18.63 -13.16
CA ILE A 219 -6.11 -17.20 -12.83
C ILE A 219 -6.52 -16.33 -14.02
N LYS A 220 -6.10 -16.68 -15.24
CA LYS A 220 -6.47 -15.94 -16.46
C LYS A 220 -7.98 -15.95 -16.71
N ILE A 221 -8.66 -17.08 -16.51
CA ILE A 221 -10.11 -17.19 -16.66
C ILE A 221 -10.83 -16.36 -15.58
N ALA A 222 -10.39 -16.46 -14.31
CA ALA A 222 -10.97 -15.69 -13.21
C ALA A 222 -10.89 -14.17 -13.48
N LYS A 223 -9.75 -13.67 -13.98
CA LYS A 223 -9.61 -12.27 -14.42
C LYS A 223 -10.63 -11.89 -15.50
N SER A 224 -10.91 -12.76 -16.46
CA SER A 224 -11.91 -12.51 -17.52
C SER A 224 -13.35 -12.36 -17.01
N TYR A 225 -13.65 -12.92 -15.82
CA TYR A 225 -14.95 -12.76 -15.16
C TYR A 225 -15.08 -11.47 -14.33
N GLY A 226 -14.08 -10.58 -14.41
CA GLY A 226 -14.06 -9.30 -13.72
C GLY A 226 -13.83 -9.47 -12.22
N GLY A 227 -12.69 -10.11 -11.87
CA GLY A 227 -12.27 -10.39 -10.49
C GLY A 227 -12.76 -9.32 -9.52
N LYS A 228 -13.58 -9.74 -8.55
CA LYS A 228 -14.23 -8.82 -7.60
C LYS A 228 -13.20 -8.09 -6.75
#